data_AF-A0A6F8ZEA9-F1
#
_entry.id   AF-A0A6F8ZEA9-F1
#
_cell.length_a   1.000
_cell.length_b   1.000
_cell.length_c   1.000
_cell.angle_alpha   90.00
_cell.angle_beta   90.00
_cell.angle_gamma   90.00
#
_symmetry.space_group_name_H-M   'P 1'
#
loop_
_entity.id
_entity.type
_entity.pdbx_description
1 polymer ?
#
loop_
_entity_poly.entity_id
_entity_poly.type
_entity_poly.pdbx_seq_one_letter_code
_entity_poly.pdbx_strand_id
1 'polypeptide(L)'
;MPRIQIRPQGPAFREGWLMAEQVLDVRGLSCPMPIVRTKKAIDALAVGDTLKVLATDPGSVADFKAWTARTGHKLLAIDEVPGEYHFTIEKVAG
;
A
#
# COMPACT_ATOMS: atom_id res chain seq x y z
N MET A 1 13.59 -20.68 -2.59
CA MET A 1 12.93 -19.44 -3.04
C MET A 1 11.58 -19.37 -2.34
N PRO A 2 11.33 -18.46 -1.38
CA PRO A 2 10.05 -18.47 -0.67
C PRO A 2 8.97 -17.95 -1.63
N ARG A 3 8.12 -18.88 -2.06
CA ARG A 3 6.94 -18.65 -2.89
C ARG A 3 5.95 -17.88 -2.03
N ILE A 4 5.82 -16.57 -2.28
CA ILE A 4 4.82 -15.71 -1.64
C ILE A 4 3.45 -16.29 -2.00
N GLN A 5 2.85 -17.00 -1.05
CA GLN A 5 1.50 -17.53 -1.18
C GLN A 5 0.51 -16.39 -0.95
N ILE A 6 0.12 -15.75 -2.05
CA ILE A 6 -1.07 -14.90 -2.16
C ILE A 6 -2.31 -15.75 -1.81
N ARG A 7 -2.85 -15.58 -0.61
CA ARG A 7 -4.13 -16.19 -0.21
C ARG A 7 -5.29 -15.38 -0.82
N PRO A 8 -6.27 -16.01 -1.47
CA PRO A 8 -7.51 -15.33 -1.87
C PRO A 8 -8.42 -15.22 -0.64
N GLN A 9 -8.65 -13.99 -0.17
CA GLN A 9 -9.51 -13.72 0.99
C GLN A 9 -10.87 -13.19 0.53
N GLY A 10 -11.90 -14.03 0.57
CA GLY A 10 -13.32 -13.74 0.90
C GLY A 10 -14.15 -12.68 0.13
N PRO A 11 -15.50 -12.79 0.15
CA PRO A 11 -16.40 -11.97 -0.66
C PRO A 11 -16.79 -10.67 0.06
N ALA A 12 -15.98 -9.62 -0.07
CA ALA A 12 -16.35 -8.23 0.22
C ALA A 12 -15.71 -7.28 -0.83
N PHE A 13 -15.80 -7.72 -2.09
CA PHE A 13 -14.87 -7.44 -3.18
C PHE A 13 -15.54 -6.60 -4.29
N ARG A 14 -16.25 -5.51 -3.96
CA ARG A 14 -16.95 -4.71 -4.99
C ARG A 14 -16.25 -3.37 -5.26
N GLU A 15 -15.67 -3.34 -6.45
CA GLU A 15 -15.32 -2.19 -7.30
C GLU A 15 -14.09 -1.33 -6.96
N GLY A 16 -13.56 -1.33 -5.73
CA GLY A 16 -12.31 -0.61 -5.38
C GLY A 16 -11.03 -1.44 -5.34
N TRP A 17 -11.12 -2.77 -5.48
CA TRP A 17 -10.02 -3.70 -5.18
C TRP A 17 -9.36 -4.36 -6.41
N LEU A 18 -9.95 -4.20 -7.60
CA LEU A 18 -9.52 -4.88 -8.82
C LEU A 18 -8.26 -4.29 -9.48
N MET A 19 -7.76 -3.15 -9.00
CA MET A 19 -6.61 -2.45 -9.59
C MET A 19 -5.30 -2.68 -8.81
N ALA A 20 -5.35 -3.19 -7.58
CA ALA A 20 -4.15 -3.38 -6.77
C ALA A 20 -3.52 -4.75 -7.04
N GLU A 21 -2.39 -4.75 -7.76
CA GLU A 21 -1.57 -5.94 -8.05
C GLU A 21 -1.02 -6.57 -6.76
N GLN A 22 -0.76 -5.74 -5.74
CA GLN A 22 -0.26 -6.22 -4.46
C GLN A 22 -0.89 -5.50 -3.28
N VAL A 23 -1.13 -6.25 -2.20
CA VAL A 23 -1.63 -5.73 -0.92
C VAL A 23 -0.56 -5.97 0.15
N LEU A 24 -0.16 -4.91 0.83
CA LEU A 24 0.79 -4.92 1.93
C LEU A 24 0.08 -4.59 3.25
N ASP A 25 0.13 -5.52 4.17
CA ASP A 25 -0.36 -5.31 5.54
C ASP A 25 0.79 -4.75 6.40
N VAL A 26 0.63 -3.53 6.90
CA VAL A 26 1.55 -2.88 7.85
C VAL A 26 0.88 -2.51 9.17
N ARG A 27 -0.21 -3.20 9.49
CA ARG A 27 -0.98 -2.95 10.72
C ARG A 27 -0.13 -3.29 11.94
N GLY A 28 -0.17 -2.42 12.96
CA GLY A 28 0.62 -2.58 14.19
C GLY A 28 2.14 -2.34 14.04
N LEU A 29 2.62 -1.86 12.90
CA LEU A 29 4.02 -1.45 12.75
C LEU A 29 4.19 0.04 13.06
N SER A 30 4.94 0.36 14.11
CA SER A 30 5.34 1.75 14.39
C SER A 30 6.52 2.18 13.50
N CYS A 31 6.58 3.49 13.26
CA CYS A 31 7.58 4.16 12.43
C CYS A 31 9.02 3.73 12.84
N PRO A 32 9.95 3.45 11.90
CA PRO A 32 9.89 3.71 10.45
C PRO A 32 9.51 2.51 9.57
N MET A 33 9.04 1.40 10.17
CA MET A 33 8.84 0.14 9.45
C MET A 33 7.78 0.16 8.32
N PRO A 34 6.66 0.92 8.40
CA PRO A 34 5.64 0.96 7.34
C PRO A 34 6.19 1.46 6.00
N ILE A 35 7.02 2.52 6.04
CA ILE A 35 7.59 3.14 4.84
C ILE A 35 8.65 2.23 4.20
N VAL A 36 9.48 1.58 5.01
CA VAL A 36 10.52 0.67 4.49
C VAL A 36 9.88 -0.54 3.79
N ARG A 37 8.82 -1.12 4.37
CA ARG A 37 8.11 -2.24 3.74
C ARG A 37 7.38 -1.81 2.48
N THR A 38 6.74 -0.64 2.50
CA THR A 38 6.06 -0.10 1.33
C THR A 38 7.04 0.15 0.20
N LYS A 39 8.20 0.74 0.49
CA LYS A 39 9.27 0.92 -0.50
C LYS A 39 9.71 -0.41 -1.11
N LYS A 40 9.92 -1.44 -0.28
CA LYS A 40 10.34 -2.75 -0.78
C LYS A 40 9.28 -3.41 -1.66
N ALA A 41 8.00 -3.24 -1.31
CA ALA A 41 6.88 -3.77 -2.08
C ALA A 41 6.73 -3.02 -3.43
N ILE A 42 6.78 -1.68 -3.43
CA ILE A 42 6.69 -0.90 -4.68
C ILE A 42 7.90 -1.12 -5.59
N ASP A 43 9.08 -1.34 -5.02
CA ASP A 43 10.29 -1.64 -5.79
C ASP A 43 10.16 -2.97 -6.55
N ALA A 44 9.50 -3.96 -5.93
CA ALA A 44 9.22 -5.26 -6.54
C ALA A 44 8.09 -5.24 -7.60
N LEU A 45 7.30 -4.17 -7.69
CA LEU A 45 6.23 -4.01 -8.68
C LEU A 45 6.76 -3.47 -10.02
N ALA A 46 6.04 -3.70 -11.12
CA ALA A 46 6.33 -3.05 -12.38
C ALA A 46 5.77 -1.62 -12.41
N VAL A 47 6.29 -0.81 -13.31
CA VAL A 47 5.76 0.55 -13.53
C VAL A 47 4.34 0.43 -14.08
N GLY A 48 3.42 1.19 -13.49
CA GLY A 48 1.98 1.12 -13.77
C GLY A 48 1.22 0.20 -12.82
N ASP A 49 1.91 -0.61 -12.01
CA ASP A 49 1.25 -1.43 -10.99
C ASP A 49 0.86 -0.60 -9.77
N THR A 50 -0.18 -1.09 -9.08
CA THR A 50 -0.70 -0.46 -7.87
C THR A 50 -0.50 -1.34 -6.65
N LEU A 51 0.01 -0.73 -5.58
CA LEU A 51 0.18 -1.29 -4.24
C LEU A 51 -0.88 -0.74 -3.30
N LYS A 52 -1.65 -1.62 -2.67
CA LYS A 52 -2.53 -1.25 -1.56
C LYS A 52 -1.83 -1.49 -0.23
N VAL A 53 -1.83 -0.53 0.68
CA VAL A 53 -1.18 -0.62 1.99
C VAL A 53 -2.22 -0.45 3.08
N LEU A 54 -2.30 -1.38 4.03
CA LEU A 54 -3.22 -1.33 5.16
C LEU A 54 -2.43 -0.95 6.42
N ALA A 55 -2.72 0.20 7.01
CA ALA A 55 -2.15 0.66 8.27
C ALA A 55 -3.25 0.90 9.31
N THR A 56 -2.89 0.97 10.58
CA THR A 56 -3.84 1.31 11.68
C THR A 56 -3.44 2.58 12.39
N ASP A 57 -2.37 3.23 11.93
CA ASP A 57 -1.78 4.39 12.57
C ASP A 57 -2.19 5.66 11.80
N PRO A 58 -2.72 6.69 12.47
CA PRO A 58 -3.13 7.94 11.81
C PRO A 58 -1.94 8.74 11.27
N GLY A 59 -0.75 8.58 11.83
CA GLY A 59 0.49 9.20 11.33
C GLY A 59 0.91 8.68 9.95
N SER A 60 0.53 7.44 9.63
CA SER A 60 0.81 6.81 8.34
C SER A 60 0.30 7.63 7.16
N VAL A 61 -0.80 8.39 7.30
CA VAL A 61 -1.31 9.27 6.23
C VAL A 61 -0.30 10.35 5.86
N ALA A 62 0.30 11.00 6.85
CA ALA A 62 1.30 12.03 6.63
C ALA A 62 2.59 11.45 6.06
N ASP A 63 3.02 10.30 6.59
CA ASP A 63 4.21 9.58 6.11
C ASP A 63 4.06 9.14 4.64
N PHE A 64 2.92 8.56 4.25
CA PHE A 64 2.68 8.14 2.87
C PHE A 64 2.62 9.32 1.91
N LYS A 65 1.93 10.41 2.27
CA LYS A 65 1.90 11.63 1.44
C LYS A 65 3.30 12.21 1.23
N ALA A 66 4.09 12.32 2.30
CA ALA A 66 5.46 12.81 2.21
C ALA A 66 6.35 11.87 1.38
N TRP A 67 6.17 10.56 1.52
CA TRP A 67 6.94 9.57 0.79
C TRP A 67 6.62 9.53 -0.70
N THR A 68 5.34 9.53 -1.08
CA THR A 68 4.93 9.58 -2.51
C THR A 68 5.39 10.87 -3.17
N ALA A 69 5.31 12.01 -2.46
CA ALA A 69 5.83 13.29 -2.95
C ALA A 69 7.36 13.27 -3.15
N ARG A 70 8.11 12.60 -2.27
CA ARG A 70 9.58 12.47 -2.37
C ARG A 70 10.04 11.46 -3.42
N THR A 71 9.27 10.39 -3.64
CA THR A 71 9.63 9.32 -4.57
C THR A 71 9.09 9.54 -5.98
N GLY A 72 8.13 10.44 -6.16
CA GLY A 72 7.46 10.66 -7.45
C GLY A 72 6.39 9.61 -7.77
N HIS A 73 6.12 8.68 -6.85
CA HIS A 73 5.01 7.74 -6.98
C HIS A 73 3.66 8.44 -6.77
N LYS A 74 2.59 7.85 -7.30
CA LYS A 74 1.27 8.47 -7.29
C LYS A 74 0.38 7.83 -6.25
N LEU A 75 -0.07 8.61 -5.28
CA LEU A 75 -1.10 8.18 -4.34
C LEU A 75 -2.47 8.31 -5.03
N LEU A 76 -3.07 7.18 -5.39
CA LEU A 76 -4.35 7.13 -6.10
C LEU A 76 -5.55 7.37 -5.18
N ALA A 77 -5.55 6.72 -4.01
CA ALA A 77 -6.67 6.79 -3.07
C ALA A 77 -6.20 6.58 -1.63
N ILE A 78 -6.93 7.17 -0.70
CA ILE A 78 -6.81 6.94 0.73
C ILE A 78 -8.21 6.64 1.24
N ASP A 79 -8.42 5.43 1.74
CA ASP A 79 -9.65 4.99 2.36
C ASP A 79 -9.44 4.98 3.87
N GLU A 80 -10.25 5.73 4.61
CA GLU A 80 -10.28 5.68 6.07
C GLU A 80 -11.41 4.74 6.47
N VAL A 81 -11.04 3.60 7.02
CA VAL A 81 -11.97 2.60 7.57
C VAL A 81 -11.97 2.72 9.09
N PRO A 82 -13.02 2.26 9.79
CA PRO A 82 -13.09 2.36 11.25
C PRO A 82 -11.93 1.64 11.94
N GLY A 83 -10.91 2.39 12.36
CA GLY A 83 -9.70 1.86 13.01
C GLY A 83 -8.57 1.44 12.05
N GLU A 84 -8.72 1.63 10.74
CA GLU A 84 -7.73 1.25 9.73
C GLU A 84 -7.65 2.30 8.62
N TYR A 85 -6.51 2.34 7.91
CA TYR A 85 -6.21 3.25 6.83
C TYR A 85 -5.70 2.44 5.64
N HIS A 86 -6.37 2.56 4.50
CA HIS A 86 -5.96 1.90 3.27
C HIS A 86 -5.42 2.93 2.27
N PHE A 87 -4.15 2.79 1.92
CA PHE A 87 -3.49 3.63 0.93
C PHE A 87 -3.37 2.87 -0.38
N THR A 88 -3.70 3.51 -1.49
CA THR A 88 -3.55 2.92 -2.83
C THR A 88 -2.52 3.74 -3.58
N ILE A 89 -1.37 3.14 -3.90
CA ILE A 89 -0.20 3.81 -4.46
C ILE A 89 0.16 3.15 -5.78
N GLU A 90 0.21 3.92 -6.86
CA GLU A 90 0.66 3.48 -8.17
C GLU A 90 2.16 3.77 -8.34
N LYS A 91 2.89 2.76 -8.80
CA LYS A 91 4.29 2.91 -9.20
C LYS A 91 4.34 3.65 -10.52
N VAL A 92 4.70 4.92 -10.47
CA VAL A 92 5.05 5.69 -11.68
C VAL A 92 6.55 5.53 -11.95
N ALA A 93 6.93 5.30 -13.21
CA ALA A 93 8.32 5.44 -13.64
C ALA A 93 8.68 6.92 -13.57
N GLY A 94 9.59 7.26 -12.66
CA GLY A 94 10.37 8.49 -12.77
C GLY A 94 11.44 8.34 -13.83
#